data_AF-A0A7G2JWZ0-F1
#
_entry.id   AF-A0A7G2JWZ0-F1
#
_cell.length_a   1.000
_cell.length_b   1.000
_cell.length_c   1.000
_cell.angle_alpha   90.00
_cell.angle_beta   90.00
_cell.angle_gamma   90.00
#
_symmetry.space_group_name_H-M   'P 1'
#
loop_
_entity.id
_entity.type
_entity.pdbx_description
1 polymer ?
#
loop_
_entity_poly.entity_id
_entity_poly.type
_entity_poly.pdbx_seq_one_letter_code
_entity_poly.pdbx_strand_id
1 'polypeptide(L)'
;IILERMEFPEPVISVAVEPKTKADQEKMGLALGRLAQEDPSFRVHTDEESGETIISGMGELHLDIIVDRMKREFKVEANIGKPQVSYRETIRTRVNDVEGKHAKQSGGRGQYGHVVIDLYPLDPEGPGYEFVNEIKGGV
;
A
#
# COMPACT_ATOMS: atom_id res chain seq x y z
N ILE A 1 -8.84 32.15 -26.96
CA ILE A 1 -7.40 31.86 -26.85
C ILE A 1 -7.30 30.68 -25.90
N ILE A 2 -6.87 29.52 -26.39
CA ILE A 2 -6.70 28.30 -25.61
C ILE A 2 -5.23 28.31 -25.22
N LEU A 3 -4.90 28.55 -23.96
CA LEU A 3 -3.50 28.52 -23.51
C LEU A 3 -3.09 27.06 -23.29
N GLU A 4 -1.91 26.71 -23.80
CA GLU A 4 -1.23 25.44 -23.50
C GLU A 4 -1.11 25.24 -21.98
N ARG A 5 -1.38 24.02 -21.53
CA ARG A 5 -1.19 23.64 -20.14
C ARG A 5 0.32 23.61 -19.85
N MET A 6 0.73 24.25 -18.76
CA MET A 6 2.06 24.01 -18.19
C MET A 6 2.18 22.53 -17.82
N GLU A 7 3.13 21.83 -18.44
CA GLU A 7 3.53 20.49 -18.04
C GLU A 7 4.48 20.62 -16.83
N PHE A 8 4.05 20.06 -15.69
CA PHE A 8 4.90 19.98 -14.50
C PHE A 8 5.70 18.68 -14.56
N PRO A 9 7.03 18.73 -14.35
CA PRO A 9 7.86 17.53 -14.37
C PRO A 9 7.42 16.57 -13.26
N GLU A 10 7.59 15.27 -13.52
CA GLU A 10 7.28 14.25 -12.52
C GLU A 10 8.28 14.28 -11.37
N PRO A 11 7.81 14.12 -10.12
CA PRO A 11 8.70 14.06 -8.96
C PRO A 11 9.63 12.85 -9.06
N VAL A 12 10.90 13.06 -8.73
CA VAL A 12 11.97 12.05 -8.84
C VAL A 12 12.25 11.32 -7.54
N ILE A 13 11.81 11.85 -6.39
CA ILE A 13 12.04 11.25 -5.09
C ILE A 13 10.74 11.21 -4.26
N SER A 14 10.48 10.05 -3.68
CA SER A 14 9.33 9.77 -2.82
C SER A 14 9.82 9.38 -1.44
N VAL A 15 9.17 9.93 -0.42
CA VAL A 15 9.57 9.80 0.98
C VAL A 15 8.30 9.61 1.82
N ALA A 16 8.34 8.67 2.76
CA ALA A 16 7.24 8.47 3.70
C ALA A 16 7.35 9.47 4.84
N VAL A 17 6.22 10.04 5.21
CA VAL A 17 6.07 10.95 6.34
C VAL A 17 5.07 10.35 7.32
N GLU A 18 5.50 10.27 8.58
CA GLU A 18 4.68 9.79 9.69
C GLU A 18 4.49 10.90 10.74
N PRO A 19 3.25 11.17 11.18
CA PRO A 19 3.01 12.13 12.25
C PRO A 19 3.45 11.55 13.59
N LYS A 20 4.11 12.35 14.44
CA LYS A 20 4.48 11.90 15.80
C LYS A 20 3.27 11.70 16.72
N THR A 21 2.20 12.47 16.52
CA THR A 21 1.00 12.40 17.36
C THR A 21 -0.27 12.39 16.52
N LYS A 22 -1.37 11.88 17.07
CA LYS A 22 -2.69 11.92 16.40
C LYS A 22 -3.18 13.36 16.14
N ALA A 23 -2.86 14.30 17.03
CA ALA A 23 -3.21 15.70 16.85
C ALA A 23 -2.42 16.37 15.70
N ASP A 24 -1.22 15.84 15.41
CA ASP A 24 -0.39 16.28 14.29
C ASP A 24 -0.86 15.70 12.95
N GLN A 25 -1.56 14.57 12.95
CA GLN A 25 -2.12 13.96 11.74
C GLN A 25 -3.13 14.87 11.04
N GLU A 26 -4.05 15.48 11.78
CA GLU A 26 -5.04 16.41 11.22
C GLU A 26 -4.38 17.70 10.69
N LYS A 27 -3.41 18.24 11.43
CA LYS A 27 -2.66 19.42 11.02
C LYS A 27 -1.76 19.16 9.82
N MET A 28 -1.17 17.98 9.74
CA MET A 28 -0.36 17.53 8.61
C MET A 28 -1.21 17.50 7.34
N GLY A 29 -2.42 16.93 7.38
CA GLY A 29 -3.31 16.92 6.22
C GLY A 29 -3.64 18.33 5.72
N LEU A 30 -3.92 19.27 6.63
CA LEU A 30 -4.16 20.68 6.30
C LEU A 30 -2.92 21.38 5.72
N ALA A 31 -1.74 21.12 6.30
CA ALA A 31 -0.47 21.71 5.86
C ALA A 31 -0.08 21.22 4.46
N LEU A 32 -0.13 19.90 4.24
CA LEU A 32 0.17 19.27 2.96
C LEU A 32 -0.79 19.76 1.86
N GLY A 33 -2.07 19.94 2.18
CA GLY A 33 -3.07 20.47 1.24
C GLY A 33 -2.79 21.92 0.81
N ARG A 34 -2.30 22.78 1.73
CA ARG A 34 -1.90 24.15 1.37
C ARG A 34 -0.60 24.19 0.57
N LEU A 35 0.38 23.38 0.96
CA LEU A 35 1.67 23.31 0.27
C LEU A 35 1.52 22.76 -1.16
N ALA A 36 0.64 21.78 -1.38
CA ALA A 36 0.33 21.27 -2.71
C ALA A 36 -0.40 22.28 -3.61
N GLN A 37 -1.04 23.31 -3.04
CA GLN A 37 -1.61 24.42 -3.81
C GLN A 37 -0.58 25.49 -4.18
N GLU A 38 0.43 25.69 -3.33
CA GLU A 38 1.54 26.61 -3.59
C GLU A 38 2.52 26.05 -4.62
N ASP A 39 2.82 24.75 -4.54
CA ASP A 39 3.76 24.07 -5.42
C ASP A 39 3.09 22.91 -6.19
N PRO A 40 2.78 23.08 -7.49
CA PRO A 40 2.15 22.04 -8.31
C PRO A 40 3.07 20.86 -8.67
N SER A 41 4.37 20.92 -8.34
CA SER A 41 5.32 19.80 -8.52
C SER A 41 5.33 18.86 -7.30
N PHE A 42 4.74 19.27 -6.18
CA PHE A 42 4.61 18.48 -4.98
C PHE A 42 3.37 17.58 -5.04
N ARG A 43 3.57 16.26 -4.94
CA ARG A 43 2.46 15.30 -4.88
C ARG A 43 2.41 14.62 -3.52
N VAL A 44 1.20 14.46 -3.01
CA VAL A 44 0.92 13.74 -1.77
C VAL A 44 -0.05 12.63 -2.11
N HIS A 45 0.28 11.42 -1.70
CA HIS A 45 -0.63 10.28 -1.77
C HIS A 45 -0.55 9.51 -0.46
N THR A 46 -1.65 8.89 -0.08
CA THR A 46 -1.68 7.95 1.04
C THR A 46 -1.65 6.56 0.43
N ASP A 47 -0.72 5.73 0.88
CA ASP A 47 -0.65 4.34 0.47
C ASP A 47 -1.73 3.53 1.19
N GLU A 48 -2.57 2.81 0.44
CA GLU A 48 -3.67 2.03 1.01
C GLU A 48 -3.21 0.73 1.67
N GLU A 49 -2.01 0.22 1.34
CA GLU A 49 -1.46 -1.02 1.93
C GLU A 49 -0.71 -0.73 3.23
N SER A 50 0.14 0.30 3.28
CA SER A 50 0.91 0.64 4.49
C SER A 50 0.20 1.65 5.41
N GLY A 51 -0.78 2.40 4.90
CA GLY A 51 -1.46 3.48 5.63
C GLY A 51 -0.55 4.69 5.89
N GLU A 52 0.64 4.73 5.29
CA GLU A 52 1.58 5.84 5.41
C GLU A 52 1.23 6.96 4.42
N THR A 53 1.59 8.20 4.76
CA THR A 53 1.47 9.33 3.82
C THR A 53 2.79 9.52 3.11
N ILE A 54 2.78 9.37 1.79
CA ILE A 54 3.97 9.49 0.95
C ILE A 54 3.95 10.86 0.27
N ILE A 55 5.05 11.60 0.46
CA ILE A 55 5.31 12.87 -0.18
C ILE A 55 6.31 12.68 -1.32
N SER A 56 6.03 13.26 -2.48
CA SER A 56 6.87 13.17 -3.67
C SER A 56 7.27 14.56 -4.13
N GLY A 57 8.57 14.75 -4.39
CA GLY A 57 9.13 16.04 -4.78
C GLY A 57 10.22 15.92 -5.87
N MET A 58 10.64 17.07 -6.38
CA MET A 58 11.67 17.17 -7.42
C MET A 58 13.11 16.90 -6.93
N GLY A 59 13.35 16.81 -5.62
CA GLY A 59 14.69 16.54 -5.08
C GLY A 59 14.75 16.59 -3.55
N GLU A 60 15.89 16.17 -3.00
CA GLU A 60 16.12 16.13 -1.53
C GLU A 60 15.95 17.50 -0.86
N LEU A 61 16.43 18.57 -1.51
CA LEU A 61 16.38 19.92 -0.96
C LEU A 61 14.96 20.48 -0.94
N HIS A 62 14.12 20.10 -1.91
CA HIS A 62 12.71 20.50 -1.89
C HIS A 62 12.00 19.86 -0.68
N LEU A 63 12.23 18.56 -0.44
CA LEU A 63 11.62 17.87 0.69
C LEU A 63 12.10 18.41 2.04
N ASP A 64 13.38 18.75 2.19
CA ASP A 64 13.92 19.32 3.42
C ASP A 64 13.29 20.68 3.77
N ILE A 65 13.13 21.55 2.75
CA ILE A 65 12.46 22.86 2.91
C ILE A 65 10.98 22.69 3.27
N ILE A 66 10.28 21.72 2.67
CA ILE A 66 8.87 21.44 2.97
C ILE A 66 8.70 21.00 4.44
N VAL A 67 9.61 20.16 4.94
CA VAL A 67 9.58 19.72 6.35
C VAL A 67 9.88 20.88 7.29
N ASP A 68 10.86 21.72 6.96
CA ASP A 68 11.16 22.93 7.76
C ASP A 68 9.99 23.92 7.76
N ARG A 69 9.31 24.15 6.62
CA ARG A 69 8.08 24.95 6.54
C ARG A 69 6.96 24.35 7.39
N MET A 70 6.73 23.04 7.32
CA MET A 70 5.74 22.37 8.16
C MET A 70 6.02 22.57 9.66
N LYS A 71 7.29 22.48 10.07
CA LYS A 71 7.69 22.67 11.47
C LYS A 71 7.55 24.13 11.91
N ARG A 72 7.89 25.10 11.05
CA ARG A 72 7.84 26.54 11.38
C ARG A 72 6.43 27.11 11.32
N GLU A 73 5.69 26.83 10.26
CA GLU A 73 4.37 27.44 10.02
C GLU A 73 3.25 26.71 10.75
N PHE A 74 3.27 25.37 10.76
CA PHE A 74 2.18 24.55 11.31
C PHE A 74 2.50 23.91 12.66
N LYS A 75 3.75 24.05 13.14
CA LYS A 75 4.26 23.40 14.37
C LYS A 75 4.00 21.90 14.40
N VAL A 76 4.07 21.25 13.23
CA VAL A 76 3.89 19.81 13.08
C VAL A 76 5.26 19.15 13.11
N GLU A 77 5.45 18.20 14.02
CA GLU A 77 6.62 17.33 13.99
C GLU A 77 6.29 16.03 13.25
N ALA A 78 6.90 15.87 12.08
CA ALA A 78 6.82 14.66 11.27
C ALA A 78 8.16 13.91 11.27
N ASN A 79 8.10 12.59 11.28
CA ASN A 79 9.27 11.75 11.03
C ASN A 79 9.37 11.44 9.54
N ILE A 80 10.59 11.41 9.03
CA ILE A 80 10.88 11.14 7.63
C ILE A 80 11.47 9.74 7.54
N GLY A 81 10.85 8.89 6.71
CA GLY A 81 11.27 7.52 6.45
C GLY A 81 11.38 7.24 4.96
N LYS A 82 12.08 6.15 4.61
CA LYS A 82 11.98 5.59 3.25
C LYS A 82 10.61 4.96 3.09
N PRO A 83 9.92 5.12 1.95
CA PRO A 83 8.64 4.47 1.72
C PRO A 83 8.80 2.96 1.85
N GLN A 84 7.86 2.32 2.54
CA GLN A 84 7.82 0.87 2.59
C GLN A 84 7.46 0.33 1.21
N VAL A 85 8.04 -0.81 0.89
CA VAL A 85 7.77 -1.51 -0.37
C VAL A 85 6.81 -2.64 -0.06
N SER A 86 5.64 -2.66 -0.69
CA SER A 86 4.69 -3.77 -0.56
C SER A 86 5.29 -5.02 -1.20
N TYR A 87 5.78 -5.93 -0.36
CA TYR A 87 6.26 -7.23 -0.82
C TYR A 87 5.05 -8.13 -1.09
N ARG A 88 5.01 -8.69 -2.30
CA ARG A 88 4.06 -9.75 -2.65
C ARG A 88 4.76 -11.10 -2.58
N GLU A 89 4.12 -12.06 -1.94
CA GLU A 89 4.62 -13.43 -1.87
C GLU A 89 4.05 -14.25 -3.04
N THR A 90 4.90 -15.06 -3.66
CA THR A 90 4.48 -16.08 -4.62
C THR A 90 5.21 -17.38 -4.34
N ILE A 91 4.52 -18.50 -4.55
CA ILE A 91 5.15 -19.81 -4.47
C ILE A 91 6.03 -20.04 -5.69
N ARG A 92 7.15 -20.76 -5.54
CA ARG A 92 8.04 -21.11 -6.66
C ARG A 92 7.86 -22.53 -7.16
N THR A 93 7.50 -23.42 -6.25
CA THR A 93 7.42 -24.86 -6.51
C THR A 93 5.96 -25.27 -6.50
N ARG A 94 5.58 -26.12 -7.45
CA ARG A 94 4.29 -26.79 -7.42
C ARG A 94 4.26 -27.76 -6.25
N VAL A 95 3.30 -27.57 -5.35
CA VAL A 95 3.05 -28.47 -4.22
C VAL A 95 1.79 -29.25 -4.53
N ASN A 96 1.92 -30.57 -4.62
CA ASN A 96 0.79 -31.46 -4.87
C ASN A 96 0.32 -32.10 -3.55
N ASP A 97 -0.95 -32.51 -3.51
CA ASP A 97 -1.56 -33.33 -2.46
C ASP A 97 -1.55 -32.67 -1.05
N VAL A 98 -1.89 -31.38 -0.96
CA VAL A 98 -2.02 -30.72 0.34
C VAL A 98 -3.35 -31.08 0.98
N GLU A 99 -3.29 -31.93 2.01
CA GLU A 99 -4.45 -32.34 2.83
C GLU A 99 -4.85 -31.26 3.84
N GLY A 100 -6.10 -30.81 3.77
CA GLY A 100 -6.78 -30.00 4.78
C GLY A 100 -7.96 -30.76 5.38
N LYS A 101 -7.79 -31.29 6.60
CA LYS A 101 -8.85 -31.97 7.34
C LYS A 101 -9.36 -31.10 8.49
N HIS A 102 -10.61 -30.67 8.39
CA HIS A 102 -11.33 -30.00 9.48
C HIS A 102 -12.34 -30.95 10.10
N ALA A 103 -12.00 -31.52 11.27
CA ALA A 103 -12.91 -32.36 12.03
C ALA A 103 -13.13 -31.75 13.42
N LYS A 104 -14.25 -31.04 13.59
CA LYS A 104 -14.68 -30.50 14.89
C LYS A 104 -16.02 -31.08 15.29
N GLN A 105 -16.03 -31.73 16.45
CA GLN A 105 -17.22 -32.27 17.08
C GLN A 105 -17.26 -31.77 18.53
N SER A 106 -17.67 -30.52 18.72
CA SER A 106 -17.92 -29.96 20.05
C SER A 106 -19.42 -29.71 20.24
N GLY A 107 -20.10 -30.70 20.83
CA GLY A 107 -21.42 -30.52 21.46
C GLY A 107 -22.65 -30.30 20.56
N GLY A 108 -22.52 -30.30 19.23
CA GLY A 108 -23.63 -30.11 18.28
C GLY A 108 -23.45 -30.87 16.96
N ARG A 109 -24.13 -30.47 15.86
CA ARG A 109 -23.95 -31.07 14.52
C ARG A 109 -22.45 -31.00 14.14
N GLY A 110 -21.81 -32.16 14.01
CA GLY A 110 -20.38 -32.25 13.70
C GLY A 110 -20.06 -31.61 12.36
N GLN A 111 -18.93 -30.91 12.29
CA GLN A 111 -18.38 -30.38 11.04
C GLN A 111 -17.22 -31.28 10.62
N TYR A 112 -17.35 -31.88 9.44
CA TYR A 112 -16.30 -32.64 8.80
C TYR A 112 -16.07 -32.07 7.40
N GLY A 113 -14.84 -31.66 7.13
CA GLY A 113 -14.37 -31.27 5.81
C GLY A 113 -13.02 -31.90 5.58
N HIS A 114 -12.86 -32.54 4.42
CA HIS A 114 -11.56 -33.01 3.94
C HIS A 114 -11.40 -32.48 2.53
N VAL A 115 -10.35 -31.70 2.31
CA VAL A 115 -10.01 -31.13 1.02
C VAL A 115 -8.57 -31.50 0.71
N VAL A 116 -8.32 -31.91 -0.53
CA VAL A 116 -6.98 -32.07 -1.07
C VAL A 116 -6.82 -31.05 -2.18
N ILE A 117 -5.78 -30.22 -2.11
CA ILE A 117 -5.51 -29.19 -3.11
C ILE A 117 -4.11 -29.33 -3.67
N ASP A 118 -3.98 -29.02 -4.96
CA ASP A 118 -2.70 -28.83 -5.63
C ASP A 118 -2.47 -27.32 -5.81
N LEU A 119 -1.36 -26.81 -5.29
CA LEU A 119 -0.95 -25.43 -5.45
C LEU A 119 0.15 -25.33 -6.51
N TYR A 120 -0.13 -24.60 -7.58
CA TYR A 120 0.85 -24.34 -8.63
C TYR A 120 1.12 -22.83 -8.75
N PRO A 121 2.37 -22.43 -9.01
CA PRO A 121 2.70 -21.04 -9.26
C PRO A 121 2.03 -20.55 -10.55
N LEU A 122 1.47 -19.34 -10.51
CA LEU A 122 0.93 -18.64 -11.67
C LEU A 122 1.91 -17.55 -12.14
N ASP A 123 1.81 -17.18 -13.41
CA ASP A 123 2.57 -16.07 -13.96
C ASP A 123 2.26 -14.77 -13.21
N PRO A 124 3.28 -13.99 -12.79
CA PRO A 124 3.10 -12.77 -11.99
C PRO A 124 2.39 -11.64 -12.74
N GLU A 125 2.32 -11.70 -14.07
CA GLU A 125 1.56 -10.77 -14.92
C GLU A 125 0.11 -11.24 -15.19
N GLY A 126 -0.24 -12.44 -14.70
CA GLY A 126 -1.56 -13.05 -14.86
C GLY A 126 -2.61 -12.55 -13.85
N PRO A 127 -3.79 -13.20 -13.78
CA PRO A 127 -4.93 -12.76 -12.96
C PRO A 127 -4.74 -12.84 -11.43
N GLY A 128 -3.52 -13.09 -10.95
CA GLY A 128 -3.16 -13.13 -9.52
C GLY A 128 -3.68 -14.35 -8.74
N TYR A 129 -4.84 -14.89 -9.11
CA TYR A 129 -5.44 -16.08 -8.52
C TYR A 129 -6.30 -16.83 -9.54
N GLU A 130 -6.08 -18.13 -9.69
CA GLU A 130 -6.91 -19.02 -10.50
C GLU A 130 -7.32 -20.23 -9.66
N PHE A 131 -8.62 -20.54 -9.64
CA PHE A 131 -9.16 -21.71 -8.96
C PHE A 131 -9.69 -22.69 -10.00
N VAL A 132 -9.07 -23.87 -10.07
CA VAL A 132 -9.48 -24.96 -10.95
C VAL A 132 -10.11 -26.06 -10.10
N ASN A 133 -11.36 -26.39 -10.42
CA ASN A 133 -12.07 -27.47 -9.75
C ASN A 133 -11.94 -28.78 -10.57
N GLU A 134 -11.07 -29.68 -10.11
CA GLU A 134 -10.90 -31.03 -10.69
C GLU A 134 -11.63 -32.13 -9.90
N ILE A 135 -12.59 -31.78 -9.03
CA ILE A 135 -13.29 -32.75 -8.20
C ILE A 135 -14.12 -33.69 -9.09
N LYS A 136 -13.71 -34.96 -9.17
CA LYS A 136 -14.50 -36.01 -9.82
C LYS A 136 -15.40 -36.69 -8.81
N GLY A 137 -16.72 -36.50 -8.97
CA GLY A 137 -17.75 -37.33 -8.32
C GLY A 137 -18.24 -36.86 -6.96
N GLY A 138 -18.07 -35.59 -6.59
CA GLY A 138 -18.70 -35.00 -5.39
C GLY A 138 -20.08 -34.43 -5.73
N VAL A 139 -21.15 -35.06 -5.22
CA VAL A 139 -22.49 -34.48 -5.09
C VAL A 139 -22.62 -33.84 -3.71
#